data_AF-A0A814NCA4-F1
#
_entry.id   AF-A0A814NCA4-F1
#
_cell.length_a   1.000
_cell.length_b   1.000
_cell.length_c   1.000
_cell.angle_alpha   90.00
_cell.angle_beta   90.00
_cell.angle_gamma   90.00
#
_symmetry.space_group_name_H-M   'P 1'
#
loop_
_entity.id
_entity.type
_entity.pdbx_description
1 polymer ?
#
loop_
_entity_poly.entity_id
_entity_poly.type
_entity_poly.pdbx_seq_one_letter_code
_entity_poly.pdbx_strand_id
1 'polypeptide(L)'
;MVKFVHLLDDAGSTVEKINGTKTLSHIGQFSTDHAITTIRMRPEHRSRFHCPNALLYNTSAYLSYHFNLQGPNVSLYVTCSSYLEALHMAIQCLRTNEADMAVCGDGLGLLLLKRLSDAEHDGDRIYCVIRDVLSGHDGNEDKLKFVVPSAAGQGRLLANIYSRNNFDTRKILFVEAHGTGTPAGDPIEANCLGRFFNRSNLDPPLLLGSIKSNLGHTEGAAGVASLIKVAMCMYYRDITENMQFTSLNSKIDAQKYNLHIVQNFILSPSLPNNEKIAIGINSFGMGGTTTHAIIEEC
;
A
#
# COMPACT_ATOMS: atom_id res chain seq x y z
N MET A 1 14.96 13.87 5.30
CA MET A 1 15.51 14.03 6.65
C MET A 1 14.40 14.33 7.66
N VAL A 2 13.73 15.50 7.61
CA VAL A 2 12.68 15.89 8.57
C VAL A 2 11.56 14.83 8.73
N LYS A 3 11.00 14.32 7.63
CA LYS A 3 9.97 13.27 7.68
C LYS A 3 10.43 11.96 8.34
N PHE A 4 11.70 11.60 8.20
CA PHE A 4 12.24 10.38 8.80
C PHE A 4 12.48 10.54 10.30
N VAL A 5 12.96 11.72 10.74
CA VAL A 5 13.06 12.04 12.16
C VAL A 5 11.66 12.02 12.81
N HIS A 6 10.66 12.63 12.19
CA HIS A 6 9.28 12.56 12.67
C HIS A 6 8.72 11.13 12.72
N LEU A 7 9.11 10.27 11.77
CA LEU A 7 8.74 8.85 11.81
C LEU A 7 9.36 8.15 13.03
N LEU A 8 10.63 8.42 13.34
CA LEU A 8 11.27 7.86 14.53
C LEU A 8 10.61 8.36 15.81
N ASP A 9 10.34 9.67 15.88
CA ASP A 9 9.64 10.29 17.02
C ASP A 9 8.26 9.66 17.23
N ASP A 10 7.49 9.47 16.15
CA ASP A 10 6.15 8.84 16.20
C ASP A 10 6.22 7.37 16.64
N ALA A 11 7.27 6.66 16.23
CA ALA A 11 7.52 5.29 16.63
C ALA A 11 8.16 5.14 18.03
N GLY A 12 8.46 6.24 18.74
CA GLY A 12 9.17 6.19 20.04
C GLY A 12 10.65 5.76 19.94
N SER A 13 11.23 5.85 18.73
CA SER A 13 12.63 5.54 18.45
C SER A 13 13.47 6.82 18.33
N THR A 14 14.79 6.69 18.27
CA THR A 14 15.70 7.83 18.07
C THR A 14 16.80 7.48 17.07
N VAL A 15 17.47 8.51 16.55
CA VAL A 15 18.60 8.33 15.62
C VAL A 15 19.71 7.48 16.27
N GLU A 16 19.95 7.66 17.57
CA GLU A 16 20.94 6.90 18.33
C GLU A 16 20.57 5.42 18.44
N LYS A 17 19.28 5.10 18.62
CA LYS A 17 18.80 3.71 18.71
C LYS A 17 18.96 2.93 17.40
N ILE A 18 18.78 3.59 16.26
CA ILE A 18 18.83 2.93 14.94
C ILE A 18 20.23 2.92 14.33
N ASN A 19 21.17 3.72 14.86
CA ASN A 19 22.51 3.85 14.32
C ASN A 19 23.26 2.51 14.36
N GLY A 20 23.73 2.03 13.20
CA GLY A 20 24.49 0.78 13.08
C GLY A 20 23.64 -0.48 13.14
N THR A 21 22.31 -0.35 13.24
CA THR A 21 21.39 -1.50 13.21
C THR A 21 21.21 -2.04 11.80
N LYS A 22 20.75 -3.30 11.69
CA LYS A 22 20.31 -3.91 10.42
C LYS A 22 18.93 -3.39 10.01
N THR A 23 18.85 -2.08 9.78
CA THR A 23 17.63 -1.44 9.30
C THR A 23 17.65 -1.38 7.77
N LEU A 24 16.61 -1.95 7.14
CA LEU A 24 16.37 -1.87 5.71
C LEU A 24 15.82 -0.49 5.31
N SER A 25 16.19 0.02 4.13
CA SER A 25 15.61 1.25 3.56
C SER A 25 15.10 1.02 2.14
N HIS A 26 13.78 1.00 1.96
CA HIS A 26 13.10 0.83 0.67
C HIS A 26 12.22 2.04 0.32
N ILE A 27 12.45 2.65 -0.85
CA ILE A 27 11.66 3.80 -1.31
C ILE A 27 11.06 3.48 -2.68
N GLY A 28 9.73 3.41 -2.75
CA GLY A 28 8.98 3.46 -4.01
C GLY A 28 8.92 4.90 -4.50
N GLN A 29 9.00 5.15 -5.80
CA GLN A 29 8.99 6.51 -6.33
C GLN A 29 8.21 6.61 -7.63
N PHE A 30 7.68 7.81 -7.88
CA PHE A 30 7.22 8.19 -9.20
C PHE A 30 7.45 9.69 -9.43
N SER A 31 8.20 10.00 -10.49
CA SER A 31 8.22 11.26 -11.28
C SER A 31 9.64 11.51 -11.83
N THR A 32 9.74 11.89 -13.11
CA THR A 32 10.99 12.35 -13.75
C THR A 32 10.91 13.82 -14.16
N ASP A 33 9.90 14.54 -13.68
CA ASP A 33 9.54 15.87 -14.19
C ASP A 33 10.62 16.92 -13.93
N HIS A 34 11.29 16.82 -12.78
CA HIS A 34 12.47 17.62 -12.49
C HIS A 34 13.58 17.33 -13.51
N ALA A 35 13.74 16.07 -13.92
CA ALA A 35 14.72 15.68 -14.91
C ALA A 35 14.49 16.34 -16.27
N ILE A 36 13.23 16.32 -16.71
CA ILE A 36 12.79 16.94 -17.97
C ILE A 36 12.93 18.46 -17.90
N THR A 37 12.60 19.09 -16.77
CA THR A 37 12.70 20.53 -16.58
C THR A 37 14.14 21.01 -16.70
N THR A 38 15.10 20.31 -16.09
CA THR A 38 16.53 20.65 -16.20
C THR A 38 17.07 20.44 -17.61
N ILE A 39 16.55 19.47 -18.38
CA ILE A 39 16.88 19.33 -19.82
C ILE A 39 16.38 20.55 -20.61
N ARG A 40 15.22 21.11 -20.27
CA ARG A 40 14.67 22.31 -20.92
C ARG A 40 15.37 23.61 -20.52
N MET A 41 16.25 23.60 -19.50
CA MET A 41 17.04 24.77 -19.13
C MET A 41 18.10 25.07 -20.19
N ARG A 42 18.42 26.37 -20.34
CA ARG A 42 19.47 26.84 -21.24
C ARG A 42 20.83 26.20 -20.89
N PRO A 43 21.68 25.82 -21.87
CA PRO A 43 22.93 25.10 -21.62
C PRO A 43 23.85 25.74 -20.56
N GLU A 44 23.92 27.07 -20.51
CA GLU A 44 24.69 27.86 -19.55
C GLU A 44 24.22 27.75 -18.09
N HIS A 45 22.96 27.34 -17.86
CA HIS A 45 22.42 27.09 -16.53
C HIS A 45 22.59 25.62 -16.11
N ARG A 46 22.74 24.69 -17.06
CA ARG A 46 22.84 23.24 -16.78
C ARG A 46 24.08 22.89 -15.96
N SER A 47 25.20 23.61 -16.13
CA SER A 47 26.44 23.38 -15.37
C SER A 47 26.35 23.81 -13.90
N ARG A 48 25.45 24.74 -13.56
CA ARG A 48 25.14 25.16 -12.18
C ARG A 48 24.23 24.17 -11.45
N PHE A 49 23.49 23.38 -12.22
CA PHE A 49 22.77 22.21 -11.75
C PHE A 49 23.61 20.95 -12.02
N HIS A 50 24.85 20.93 -11.52
CA HIS A 50 25.66 19.71 -11.47
C HIS A 50 24.91 18.69 -10.60
N CYS A 51 24.08 17.87 -11.26
CA CYS A 51 23.35 16.72 -10.72
C CYS A 51 22.19 16.98 -9.71
N PRO A 52 21.08 17.65 -10.05
CA PRO A 52 19.81 17.40 -9.38
C PRO A 52 19.00 16.26 -10.04
N ASN A 53 19.43 15.79 -11.22
CA ASN A 53 18.59 14.98 -12.10
C ASN A 53 18.68 13.47 -11.96
N ALA A 54 19.67 12.90 -11.28
CA ALA A 54 19.97 11.47 -11.46
C ALA A 54 19.85 10.61 -10.20
N LEU A 55 19.47 11.17 -9.05
CA LEU A 55 19.49 10.45 -7.78
C LEU A 55 18.13 10.38 -7.06
N LEU A 56 17.04 10.36 -7.84
CA LEU A 56 15.77 9.81 -7.35
C LEU A 56 16.05 8.40 -6.73
N TYR A 57 16.87 7.60 -7.42
CA TYR A 57 17.37 6.28 -6.99
C TYR A 57 18.26 6.25 -5.74
N ASN A 58 18.75 7.39 -5.21
CA ASN A 58 19.56 7.39 -3.98
C ASN A 58 18.77 7.82 -2.75
N THR A 59 17.45 7.98 -2.80
CA THR A 59 16.73 8.38 -1.56
C THR A 59 16.89 7.32 -0.47
N SER A 60 16.79 6.04 -0.85
CA SER A 60 17.11 4.90 0.03
C SER A 60 18.59 4.96 0.47
N ALA A 61 19.53 5.06 -0.47
CA ALA A 61 20.97 5.09 -0.21
C ALA A 61 21.40 6.28 0.68
N TYR A 62 20.78 7.43 0.51
CA TYR A 62 21.03 8.65 1.28
C TYR A 62 20.50 8.49 2.71
N LEU A 63 19.31 7.92 2.90
CA LEU A 63 18.80 7.58 4.23
C LEU A 63 19.75 6.60 4.94
N SER A 64 20.16 5.51 4.26
CA SER A 64 21.10 4.55 4.84
C SER A 64 22.45 5.16 5.18
N TYR A 65 23.03 5.96 4.28
CA TYR A 65 24.30 6.65 4.54
C TYR A 65 24.20 7.62 5.71
N HIS A 66 23.16 8.47 5.72
CA HIS A 66 23.02 9.53 6.70
C HIS A 66 22.72 9.00 8.12
N PHE A 67 21.95 7.92 8.22
CA PHE A 67 21.56 7.32 9.51
C PHE A 67 22.38 6.06 9.85
N ASN A 68 23.43 5.76 9.08
CA ASN A 68 24.29 4.58 9.26
C ASN A 68 23.49 3.26 9.36
N LEU A 69 22.52 3.07 8.46
CA LEU A 69 21.68 1.87 8.39
C LEU A 69 22.41 0.80 7.58
N GLN A 70 22.59 -0.40 8.15
CA GLN A 70 23.43 -1.45 7.58
C GLN A 70 22.65 -2.62 6.96
N GLY A 71 21.32 -2.53 6.91
CA GLY A 71 20.47 -3.53 6.23
C GLY A 71 20.43 -3.36 4.72
N PRO A 72 19.69 -4.23 3.99
CA PRO A 72 19.56 -4.10 2.54
C PRO A 72 18.97 -2.74 2.12
N ASN A 73 19.33 -2.28 0.92
CA ASN A 73 19.02 -0.94 0.43
C ASN A 73 18.63 -0.99 -1.04
N VAL A 74 17.37 -0.63 -1.35
CA VAL A 74 16.85 -0.69 -2.72
C VAL A 74 15.87 0.46 -2.96
N SER A 75 16.01 1.16 -4.08
CA SER A 75 14.96 2.01 -4.65
C SER A 75 14.28 1.28 -5.81
N LEU A 76 12.94 1.25 -5.82
CA LEU A 76 12.16 0.49 -6.79
C LEU A 76 11.19 1.38 -7.56
N TYR A 77 11.00 1.05 -8.84
CA TYR A 77 10.06 1.74 -9.72
C TYR A 77 9.18 0.72 -10.44
N VAL A 78 7.92 0.62 -10.02
CA VAL A 78 6.91 -0.28 -10.60
C VAL A 78 5.56 0.45 -10.74
N THR A 79 5.58 1.70 -11.20
CA THR A 79 4.38 2.55 -11.39
C THR A 79 3.56 2.71 -10.10
N CYS A 80 2.23 2.57 -10.14
CA CYS A 80 1.33 2.80 -9.01
C CYS A 80 1.45 1.76 -7.88
N SER A 81 2.01 0.58 -8.15
CA SER A 81 2.24 -0.47 -7.16
C SER A 81 3.63 -0.41 -6.49
N SER A 82 4.48 0.58 -6.86
CA SER A 82 5.87 0.69 -6.38
C SER A 82 6.01 0.55 -4.88
N TYR A 83 5.14 1.22 -4.11
CA TYR A 83 5.22 1.16 -2.65
C TYR A 83 4.85 -0.21 -2.06
N LEU A 84 3.76 -0.84 -2.53
CA LEU A 84 3.39 -2.16 -1.99
C LEU A 84 4.39 -3.24 -2.42
N GLU A 85 5.10 -3.06 -3.53
CA GLU A 85 6.24 -3.90 -3.90
C GLU A 85 7.42 -3.71 -2.93
N ALA A 86 7.79 -2.45 -2.67
CA ALA A 86 8.82 -2.12 -1.69
C ALA A 86 8.50 -2.71 -0.30
N LEU A 87 7.22 -2.66 0.09
CA LEU A 87 6.70 -3.27 1.30
C LEU A 87 6.78 -4.81 1.26
N HIS A 88 6.40 -5.44 0.15
CA HIS A 88 6.51 -6.89 -0.02
C HIS A 88 7.95 -7.37 0.21
N MET A 89 8.93 -6.72 -0.44
CA MET A 89 10.34 -7.05 -0.28
C MET A 89 10.84 -6.78 1.14
N ALA A 90 10.41 -5.69 1.77
CA ALA A 90 10.80 -5.38 3.14
C ALA A 90 10.30 -6.44 4.13
N ILE A 91 9.07 -6.92 3.96
CA ILE A 91 8.51 -8.00 4.75
C ILE A 91 9.28 -9.30 4.54
N GLN A 92 9.75 -9.60 3.31
CA GLN A 92 10.61 -10.76 3.09
C GLN A 92 11.91 -10.64 3.89
N CYS A 93 12.61 -9.50 3.81
CA CYS A 93 13.86 -9.29 4.57
C CYS A 93 13.66 -9.39 6.09
N LEU A 94 12.54 -8.88 6.62
CA LEU A 94 12.20 -9.02 8.04
C LEU A 94 11.91 -10.49 8.43
N ARG A 95 11.21 -11.24 7.56
CA ARG A 95 10.88 -12.66 7.76
C ARG A 95 12.12 -13.56 7.68
N THR A 96 13.07 -13.25 6.79
CA THR A 96 14.32 -14.00 6.63
C THR A 96 15.42 -13.56 7.62
N ASN A 97 15.15 -12.60 8.50
CA ASN A 97 16.12 -11.99 9.43
C ASN A 97 17.33 -11.35 8.72
N GLU A 98 17.16 -10.89 7.48
CA GLU A 98 18.12 -10.03 6.79
C GLU A 98 18.09 -8.60 7.34
N ALA A 99 16.97 -8.20 7.95
CA ALA A 99 16.80 -6.96 8.68
C ALA A 99 16.02 -7.17 9.98
N ASP A 100 16.29 -6.32 10.98
CA ASP A 100 15.56 -6.30 12.26
C ASP A 100 14.43 -5.26 12.24
N MET A 101 14.64 -4.20 11.46
CA MET A 101 13.66 -3.15 11.21
C MET A 101 13.70 -2.77 9.74
N ALA A 102 12.61 -2.22 9.23
CA ALA A 102 12.56 -1.70 7.88
C ALA A 102 11.87 -0.35 7.83
N VAL A 103 12.41 0.56 7.04
CA VAL A 103 11.72 1.79 6.66
C VAL A 103 11.30 1.68 5.21
N CYS A 104 10.00 1.82 4.98
CA CYS A 104 9.39 1.82 3.66
C CYS A 104 8.69 3.14 3.41
N GLY A 105 8.89 3.73 2.23
CA GLY A 105 8.24 5.00 1.91
C GLY A 105 8.15 5.33 0.43
N ASP A 106 7.52 6.48 0.17
CA ASP A 106 7.74 7.32 -1.00
C ASP A 106 7.97 8.75 -0.48
N GLY A 107 8.40 9.71 -1.31
CA GLY A 107 8.59 11.11 -0.95
C GLY A 107 7.38 11.77 -0.26
N LEU A 108 6.19 11.14 -0.33
CA LEU A 108 4.97 11.58 0.33
C LEU A 108 4.74 10.97 1.73
N GLY A 109 5.17 9.74 2.03
CA GLY A 109 4.94 9.08 3.32
C GLY A 109 5.97 7.99 3.63
N LEU A 110 6.28 7.79 4.92
CA LEU A 110 7.23 6.78 5.41
C LEU A 110 6.56 5.95 6.51
N LEU A 111 6.90 4.67 6.60
CA LEU A 111 6.50 3.75 7.68
C LEU A 111 7.73 3.06 8.26
N LEU A 112 7.70 2.83 9.57
CA LEU A 112 8.65 1.98 10.28
C LEU A 112 7.98 0.62 10.53
N LEU A 113 8.68 -0.45 10.19
CA LEU A 113 8.20 -1.82 10.27
C LEU A 113 9.14 -2.63 11.17
N LYS A 114 8.54 -3.46 12.01
CA LYS A 114 9.22 -4.43 12.87
C LYS A 114 8.45 -5.74 12.86
N ARG A 115 9.11 -6.83 13.25
CA ARG A 115 8.39 -8.06 13.60
C ARG A 115 7.50 -7.77 14.82
N LEU A 116 6.29 -8.32 14.83
CA LEU A 116 5.31 -8.08 15.90
C LEU A 116 5.88 -8.42 17.28
N SER A 117 6.58 -9.56 17.41
CA SER A 117 7.25 -9.97 18.65
C SER A 117 8.23 -8.93 19.17
N ASP A 118 8.97 -8.28 18.28
CA ASP A 118 10.03 -7.34 18.63
C ASP A 118 9.42 -6.00 19.01
N ALA A 119 8.34 -5.59 18.32
CA ALA A 119 7.56 -4.41 18.69
C ALA A 119 6.89 -4.57 20.06
N GLU A 120 6.31 -5.74 20.34
CA GLU A 120 5.73 -6.07 21.65
C GLU A 120 6.79 -6.11 22.76
N HIS A 121 7.95 -6.73 22.49
CA HIS A 121 9.06 -6.80 23.43
C HIS A 121 9.61 -5.40 23.79
N ASP A 122 9.76 -4.55 22.78
CA ASP A 122 10.31 -3.20 22.94
C ASP A 122 9.28 -2.19 23.48
N GLY A 123 8.01 -2.61 23.61
CA GLY A 123 6.91 -1.77 24.10
C GLY A 123 6.52 -0.67 23.11
N ASP A 124 6.68 -0.92 21.81
CA ASP A 124 6.39 0.06 20.77
C ASP A 124 4.89 0.31 20.62
N ARG A 125 4.54 1.50 20.13
CA ARG A 125 3.17 1.79 19.70
C ARG A 125 2.89 1.10 18.37
N ILE A 126 1.89 0.22 18.35
CA ILE A 126 1.53 -0.57 17.15
C ILE A 126 0.24 -0.03 16.53
N TYR A 127 0.33 0.51 15.32
CA TYR A 127 -0.84 1.02 14.59
C TYR A 127 -1.71 -0.08 13.96
N CYS A 128 -1.06 -1.08 13.36
CA CYS A 128 -1.72 -2.23 12.75
C CYS A 128 -0.73 -3.39 12.56
N VAL A 129 -1.24 -4.59 12.26
CA VAL A 129 -0.42 -5.76 11.93
C VAL A 129 -0.53 -6.08 10.45
N ILE A 130 0.60 -6.09 9.73
CA ILE A 130 0.65 -6.56 8.34
C ILE A 130 0.76 -8.08 8.35
N ARG A 131 -0.33 -8.79 8.07
CA ARG A 131 -0.34 -10.26 8.06
C ARG A 131 0.36 -10.82 6.84
N ASP A 132 0.07 -10.23 5.69
CA ASP A 132 0.73 -10.65 4.46
C ASP A 132 0.68 -9.60 3.36
N VAL A 133 1.66 -9.67 2.45
CA VAL A 133 1.70 -8.88 1.20
C VAL A 133 2.18 -9.79 0.09
N LEU A 134 1.46 -9.81 -1.02
CA LEU A 134 1.81 -10.57 -2.21
C LEU A 134 1.76 -9.67 -3.44
N SER A 135 2.80 -9.77 -4.25
CA SER A 135 2.86 -9.16 -5.57
C SER A 135 2.86 -10.21 -6.67
N GLY A 136 2.37 -9.82 -7.84
CA GLY A 136 2.29 -10.65 -9.02
C GLY A 136 2.07 -9.82 -10.28
N HIS A 137 1.78 -10.50 -11.39
CA HIS A 137 1.44 -9.87 -12.65
C HIS A 137 0.12 -10.43 -13.17
N ASP A 138 -0.75 -9.55 -13.65
CA ASP A 138 -2.13 -9.89 -14.00
C ASP A 138 -2.25 -10.62 -15.36
N GLY A 139 -1.23 -10.51 -16.22
CA GLY A 139 -1.06 -11.33 -17.43
C GLY A 139 -1.81 -10.76 -18.62
N ASN A 140 -2.30 -11.60 -19.53
CA ASN A 140 -3.04 -11.17 -20.73
C ASN A 140 -4.36 -11.92 -20.98
N GLU A 141 -4.74 -12.84 -20.09
CA GLU A 141 -5.78 -13.87 -20.32
C GLU A 141 -7.16 -13.30 -20.71
N ASP A 142 -7.52 -12.12 -20.19
CA ASP A 142 -8.77 -11.41 -20.45
C ASP A 142 -8.54 -9.92 -20.81
N LYS A 143 -7.31 -9.57 -21.22
CA LYS A 143 -6.96 -8.19 -21.55
C LYS A 143 -7.24 -7.86 -23.00
N LEU A 144 -8.01 -6.79 -23.22
CA LEU A 144 -8.17 -6.19 -24.56
C LEU A 144 -6.94 -5.38 -25.00
N LYS A 145 -6.20 -4.80 -24.05
CA LYS A 145 -4.99 -3.99 -24.28
C LYS A 145 -4.05 -4.14 -23.10
N PHE A 146 -2.77 -3.84 -23.31
CA PHE A 146 -1.71 -3.91 -22.28
C PHE A 146 -2.09 -3.22 -20.95
N VAL A 147 -2.66 -2.01 -21.02
CA VAL A 147 -3.01 -1.18 -19.86
C VAL A 147 -4.35 -1.51 -19.20
N VAL A 148 -5.13 -2.43 -19.77
CA VAL A 148 -6.43 -2.83 -19.20
C VAL A 148 -6.15 -3.85 -18.09
N PRO A 149 -6.72 -3.69 -16.88
CA PRO A 149 -6.51 -4.66 -15.81
C PRO A 149 -7.17 -6.00 -16.12
N SER A 150 -6.57 -7.09 -15.62
CA SER A 150 -7.13 -8.45 -15.74
C SER A 150 -7.90 -8.87 -14.49
N ALA A 151 -9.17 -9.28 -14.65
CA ALA A 151 -9.95 -9.82 -13.55
C ALA A 151 -9.41 -11.19 -13.11
N ALA A 152 -9.03 -12.02 -14.08
CA ALA A 152 -8.43 -13.33 -13.82
C ALA A 152 -7.10 -13.20 -13.04
N GLY A 153 -6.26 -12.24 -13.43
CA GLY A 153 -5.00 -11.92 -12.74
C GLY A 153 -5.20 -11.47 -11.29
N GLN A 154 -6.13 -10.53 -11.06
CA GLN A 154 -6.48 -10.09 -9.70
C GLN A 154 -7.04 -11.25 -8.87
N GLY A 155 -7.92 -12.07 -9.42
CA GLY A 155 -8.48 -13.23 -8.74
C GLY A 155 -7.43 -14.27 -8.34
N ARG A 156 -6.45 -14.55 -9.21
CA ARG A 156 -5.31 -15.42 -8.89
C ARG A 156 -4.45 -14.86 -7.75
N LEU A 157 -4.17 -13.56 -7.77
CA LEU A 157 -3.40 -12.90 -6.71
C LEU A 157 -4.10 -13.07 -5.34
N LEU A 158 -5.41 -12.81 -5.29
CA LEU A 158 -6.23 -13.00 -4.10
C LEU A 158 -6.23 -14.48 -3.67
N ALA A 159 -6.51 -15.41 -4.57
CA ALA A 159 -6.50 -16.84 -4.25
C ALA A 159 -5.16 -17.28 -3.64
N ASN A 160 -4.03 -16.81 -4.18
CA ASN A 160 -2.70 -17.15 -3.69
C ASN A 160 -2.41 -16.58 -2.30
N ILE A 161 -2.69 -15.30 -2.05
CA ILE A 161 -2.35 -14.68 -0.77
C ILE A 161 -3.21 -15.22 0.39
N TYR A 162 -4.51 -15.48 0.14
CA TYR A 162 -5.40 -16.00 1.18
C TYR A 162 -5.20 -17.50 1.43
N SER A 163 -4.89 -18.30 0.41
CA SER A 163 -4.65 -19.74 0.59
C SER A 163 -3.30 -20.07 1.21
N ARG A 164 -2.22 -19.36 0.85
CA ARG A 164 -0.85 -19.73 1.29
C ARG A 164 -0.64 -19.64 2.80
N ASN A 165 -1.46 -18.86 3.50
CA ASN A 165 -1.43 -18.71 4.95
C ASN A 165 -2.75 -19.10 5.63
N ASN A 166 -3.66 -19.76 4.90
CA ASN A 166 -5.01 -20.13 5.36
C ASN A 166 -5.75 -18.98 6.08
N PHE A 167 -5.67 -17.77 5.53
CA PHE A 167 -6.32 -16.61 6.13
C PHE A 167 -7.83 -16.65 5.87
N ASP A 168 -8.63 -16.49 6.91
CA ASP A 168 -10.09 -16.51 6.80
C ASP A 168 -10.59 -15.23 6.13
N THR A 169 -11.08 -15.37 4.89
CA THR A 169 -11.61 -14.27 4.09
C THR A 169 -12.83 -13.61 4.72
N ARG A 170 -13.55 -14.27 5.64
CA ARG A 170 -14.70 -13.71 6.37
C ARG A 170 -14.28 -12.58 7.31
N LYS A 171 -13.01 -12.54 7.72
CA LYS A 171 -12.44 -11.45 8.53
C LYS A 171 -12.20 -10.17 7.73
N ILE A 172 -12.14 -10.27 6.41
CA ILE A 172 -12.00 -9.08 5.55
C ILE A 172 -13.34 -8.36 5.51
N LEU A 173 -13.38 -7.28 6.27
CA LEU A 173 -14.56 -6.42 6.41
C LEU A 173 -14.54 -5.29 5.38
N PHE A 174 -13.36 -4.72 5.14
CA PHE A 174 -13.16 -3.60 4.24
C PHE A 174 -12.02 -3.87 3.27
N VAL A 175 -12.14 -3.37 2.04
CA VAL A 175 -11.07 -3.35 1.07
C VAL A 175 -10.83 -1.90 0.64
N GLU A 176 -9.62 -1.43 0.92
CA GLU A 176 -9.04 -0.25 0.30
C GLU A 176 -8.63 -0.63 -1.12
N ALA A 177 -9.55 -0.40 -2.06
CA ALA A 177 -9.41 -0.73 -3.46
C ALA A 177 -8.34 0.14 -4.14
N HIS A 178 -7.81 -0.33 -5.26
CA HIS A 178 -6.99 0.49 -6.13
C HIS A 178 -7.81 1.67 -6.65
N GLY A 179 -9.07 1.45 -7.07
CA GLY A 179 -10.14 2.45 -7.12
C GLY A 179 -9.74 3.75 -7.81
N THR A 180 -9.43 3.67 -9.10
CA THR A 180 -8.92 4.78 -9.92
C THR A 180 -10.00 5.71 -10.46
N GLY A 181 -11.27 5.35 -10.33
CA GLY A 181 -12.37 6.10 -10.93
C GLY A 181 -12.54 5.81 -12.43
N THR A 182 -11.90 4.75 -12.96
CA THR A 182 -11.95 4.50 -14.41
C THR A 182 -13.19 3.70 -14.80
N PRO A 183 -13.87 4.03 -15.92
CA PRO A 183 -15.10 3.33 -16.33
C PRO A 183 -14.94 1.83 -16.60
N ALA A 184 -13.70 1.39 -16.87
CA ALA A 184 -13.36 0.00 -17.13
C ALA A 184 -12.74 -0.70 -15.90
N GLY A 185 -11.81 -0.04 -15.20
CA GLY A 185 -11.07 -0.66 -14.10
C GLY A 185 -11.90 -0.90 -12.86
N ASP A 186 -12.72 0.07 -12.45
CA ASP A 186 -13.49 -0.04 -11.20
C ASP A 186 -14.51 -1.19 -11.25
N PRO A 187 -15.28 -1.42 -12.34
CA PRO A 187 -16.11 -2.61 -12.46
C PRO A 187 -15.33 -3.93 -12.47
N ILE A 188 -14.13 -3.96 -13.05
CA ILE A 188 -13.28 -5.16 -13.06
C ILE A 188 -12.86 -5.49 -11.63
N GLU A 189 -12.34 -4.50 -10.90
CA GLU A 189 -11.87 -4.67 -9.52
C GLU A 189 -13.01 -5.03 -8.56
N ALA A 190 -14.08 -4.24 -8.52
CA ALA A 190 -15.17 -4.44 -7.57
C ALA A 190 -15.86 -5.80 -7.79
N ASN A 191 -16.12 -6.19 -9.04
CA ASN A 191 -16.74 -7.50 -9.32
C ASN A 191 -15.76 -8.65 -9.06
N CYS A 192 -14.45 -8.47 -9.26
CA CYS A 192 -13.45 -9.47 -8.88
C CYS A 192 -13.44 -9.70 -7.36
N LEU A 193 -13.41 -8.62 -6.57
CA LEU A 193 -13.50 -8.68 -5.11
C LEU A 193 -14.81 -9.36 -4.68
N GLY A 194 -15.94 -8.95 -5.26
CA GLY A 194 -17.25 -9.53 -4.95
C GLY A 194 -17.35 -11.02 -5.23
N ARG A 195 -16.81 -11.48 -6.36
CA ARG A 195 -16.75 -12.92 -6.70
C ARG A 195 -15.83 -13.70 -5.77
N PHE A 196 -14.68 -13.11 -5.41
CA PHE A 196 -13.68 -13.78 -4.59
C PHE A 196 -14.14 -13.94 -3.13
N PHE A 197 -14.58 -12.85 -2.50
CA PHE A 197 -15.02 -12.88 -1.10
C PHE A 197 -16.41 -13.48 -0.92
N ASN A 198 -17.26 -13.42 -1.95
CA ASN A 198 -18.60 -14.01 -1.99
C ASN A 198 -19.41 -13.81 -0.69
N ARG A 199 -19.59 -12.56 -0.29
CA ARG A 199 -20.32 -12.19 0.94
C ARG A 199 -21.83 -12.10 0.74
N SER A 200 -22.37 -12.70 -0.31
CA SER A 200 -23.79 -12.58 -0.71
C SER A 200 -24.79 -12.92 0.40
N ASN A 201 -24.42 -13.81 1.32
CA ASN A 201 -25.25 -14.24 2.45
C ASN A 201 -24.67 -13.85 3.83
N LEU A 202 -23.72 -12.90 3.88
CA LEU A 202 -23.07 -12.47 5.12
C LEU A 202 -23.51 -11.07 5.53
N ASP A 203 -23.58 -10.84 6.84
CA ASP A 203 -23.74 -9.52 7.44
C ASP A 203 -22.57 -9.30 8.43
N PRO A 204 -21.79 -8.22 8.32
CA PRO A 204 -21.92 -7.10 7.38
C PRO A 204 -21.49 -7.39 5.92
N PRO A 205 -21.91 -6.54 4.95
CA PRO A 205 -21.44 -6.57 3.56
C PRO A 205 -19.92 -6.35 3.45
N LEU A 206 -19.35 -6.62 2.27
CA LEU A 206 -17.97 -6.21 2.00
C LEU A 206 -17.95 -4.69 1.78
N LEU A 207 -17.29 -3.98 2.67
CA LEU A 207 -17.11 -2.54 2.55
C LEU A 207 -15.99 -2.23 1.55
N LEU A 208 -16.19 -1.28 0.65
CA LEU A 208 -15.19 -0.86 -0.33
C LEU A 208 -14.95 0.66 -0.28
N GLY A 209 -13.69 1.06 -0.46
CA GLY A 209 -13.33 2.46 -0.61
C GLY A 209 -11.96 2.68 -1.21
N SER A 210 -11.62 3.94 -1.47
CA SER A 210 -10.34 4.36 -2.04
C SER A 210 -10.01 5.78 -1.59
N ILE A 211 -8.82 5.95 -1.00
CA ILE A 211 -8.24 7.23 -0.61
C ILE A 211 -8.04 8.17 -1.81
N LYS A 212 -8.04 7.65 -3.04
CA LYS A 212 -7.90 8.46 -4.26
C LYS A 212 -9.10 9.39 -4.45
N SER A 213 -10.24 9.07 -3.84
CA SER A 213 -11.38 9.98 -3.79
C SER A 213 -11.10 11.25 -2.96
N ASN A 214 -10.17 11.19 -2.01
CA ASN A 214 -9.80 12.31 -1.13
C ASN A 214 -8.55 13.06 -1.64
N LEU A 215 -7.54 12.33 -2.14
CA LEU A 215 -6.22 12.89 -2.46
C LEU A 215 -5.88 12.91 -3.96
N GLY A 216 -6.74 12.34 -4.81
CA GLY A 216 -6.37 12.00 -6.17
C GLY A 216 -5.38 10.83 -6.25
N HIS A 217 -4.92 10.51 -7.45
CA HIS A 217 -3.98 9.41 -7.65
C HIS A 217 -2.53 9.87 -7.46
N THR A 218 -1.93 9.53 -6.31
CA THR A 218 -0.54 9.90 -5.95
C THR A 218 0.54 8.97 -6.54
N GLU A 219 0.20 8.28 -7.64
CA GLU A 219 1.08 7.36 -8.39
C GLU A 219 1.92 6.41 -7.50
N GLY A 220 3.26 6.56 -7.47
CA GLY A 220 4.17 5.71 -6.68
C GLY A 220 3.83 5.67 -5.19
N ALA A 221 3.24 6.76 -4.66
CA ALA A 221 2.86 6.90 -3.27
C ALA A 221 1.42 6.43 -2.99
N ALA A 222 0.68 5.96 -4.00
CA ALA A 222 -0.70 5.53 -3.82
C ALA A 222 -0.79 4.37 -2.80
N GLY A 223 0.17 3.46 -2.81
CA GLY A 223 0.25 2.37 -1.84
C GLY A 223 0.47 2.85 -0.40
N VAL A 224 1.40 3.79 -0.17
CA VAL A 224 1.68 4.28 1.20
C VAL A 224 0.54 5.11 1.75
N ALA A 225 -0.10 5.92 0.89
CA ALA A 225 -1.27 6.69 1.28
C ALA A 225 -2.42 5.77 1.72
N SER A 226 -2.66 4.69 0.95
CA SER A 226 -3.66 3.66 1.28
C SER A 226 -3.34 2.96 2.60
N LEU A 227 -2.08 2.57 2.82
CA LEU A 227 -1.67 1.89 4.04
C LEU A 227 -1.73 2.81 5.27
N ILE A 228 -1.36 4.09 5.15
CA ILE A 228 -1.52 5.06 6.24
C ILE A 228 -3.00 5.21 6.60
N LYS A 229 -3.89 5.39 5.62
CA LYS A 229 -5.34 5.45 5.87
C LYS A 229 -5.82 4.20 6.61
N VAL A 230 -5.45 3.02 6.13
CA VAL A 230 -5.86 1.75 6.75
C VAL A 230 -5.29 1.58 8.15
N ALA A 231 -4.03 1.94 8.38
CA ALA A 231 -3.42 1.92 9.71
C ALA A 231 -4.17 2.84 10.69
N MET A 232 -4.56 4.03 10.25
CA MET A 232 -5.37 4.95 11.06
C MET A 232 -6.80 4.42 11.28
N CYS A 233 -7.39 3.78 10.26
CA CYS A 233 -8.70 3.13 10.39
C CYS A 233 -8.67 2.01 11.44
N MET A 234 -7.59 1.20 11.46
CA MET A 234 -7.41 0.16 12.47
C MET A 234 -7.17 0.75 13.86
N TYR A 235 -6.27 1.73 13.96
CA TYR A 235 -5.88 2.32 15.23
C TYR A 235 -7.03 3.04 15.94
N TYR A 236 -7.86 3.77 15.19
CA TYR A 236 -9.04 4.45 15.74
C TYR A 236 -10.32 3.62 15.66
N ARG A 237 -10.26 2.43 15.04
CA ARG A 237 -11.40 1.55 14.79
C ARG A 237 -12.53 2.21 14.02
N ASP A 238 -12.22 3.04 13.04
CA ASP A 238 -13.22 3.73 12.23
C ASP A 238 -12.90 3.61 10.74
N ILE A 239 -13.93 3.59 9.88
CA ILE A 239 -13.74 3.58 8.43
C ILE A 239 -14.20 4.92 7.85
N THR A 240 -13.28 5.61 7.18
CA THR A 240 -13.53 6.91 6.57
C THR A 240 -14.31 6.79 5.25
N GLU A 241 -15.12 7.79 4.95
CA GLU A 241 -15.91 7.90 3.72
C GLU A 241 -15.09 8.08 2.42
N ASN A 242 -15.69 7.66 1.30
CA ASN A 242 -15.24 8.05 -0.03
C ASN A 242 -15.84 9.41 -0.40
N MET A 243 -14.99 10.40 -0.67
CA MET A 243 -15.43 11.73 -1.07
C MET A 243 -15.91 11.76 -2.52
N GLN A 244 -16.77 12.71 -2.85
CA GLN A 244 -17.24 12.97 -4.23
C GLN A 244 -17.96 11.77 -4.91
N PHE A 245 -18.46 10.81 -4.13
CA PHE A 245 -19.22 9.68 -4.65
C PHE A 245 -20.68 10.09 -4.90
N THR A 246 -21.06 10.26 -6.16
CA THR A 246 -22.42 10.69 -6.55
C THR A 246 -23.31 9.53 -6.97
N SER A 247 -22.79 8.61 -7.78
CA SER A 247 -23.52 7.45 -8.28
C SER A 247 -22.58 6.28 -8.51
N LEU A 248 -23.07 5.08 -8.24
CA LEU A 248 -22.34 3.85 -8.52
C LEU A 248 -22.34 3.57 -10.02
N ASN A 249 -21.18 3.17 -10.55
CA ASN A 249 -21.09 2.68 -11.92
C ASN A 249 -22.01 1.44 -12.09
N SER A 250 -22.94 1.50 -13.06
CA SER A 250 -23.96 0.46 -13.28
C SER A 250 -23.41 -0.92 -13.67
N LYS A 251 -22.12 -1.00 -14.03
CA LYS A 251 -21.42 -2.26 -14.31
C LYS A 251 -20.90 -2.96 -13.05
N ILE A 252 -21.02 -2.35 -11.88
CA ILE A 252 -20.66 -2.96 -10.60
C ILE A 252 -21.89 -3.69 -10.06
N ASP A 253 -21.80 -5.01 -9.92
CA ASP A 253 -22.89 -5.86 -9.44
C ASP A 253 -22.99 -5.84 -7.89
N ALA A 254 -23.10 -4.65 -7.29
CA ALA A 254 -22.98 -4.47 -5.84
C ALA A 254 -24.01 -5.28 -5.03
N GLN A 255 -25.27 -5.31 -5.47
CA GLN A 255 -26.32 -6.10 -4.81
C GLN A 255 -26.03 -7.60 -4.89
N LYS A 256 -25.57 -8.09 -6.05
CA LYS A 256 -25.30 -9.51 -6.28
C LYS A 256 -24.20 -10.05 -5.35
N TYR A 257 -23.16 -9.25 -5.13
CA TYR A 257 -22.00 -9.66 -4.33
C TYR A 257 -22.01 -9.09 -2.91
N ASN A 258 -23.09 -8.42 -2.50
CA ASN A 258 -23.22 -7.75 -1.21
C ASN A 258 -22.04 -6.79 -0.91
N LEU A 259 -21.79 -5.89 -1.86
CA LEU A 259 -20.77 -4.85 -1.78
C LEU A 259 -21.40 -3.54 -1.34
N HIS A 260 -20.73 -2.84 -0.43
CA HIS A 260 -21.14 -1.52 0.02
C HIS A 260 -20.00 -0.53 -0.16
N ILE A 261 -20.17 0.44 -1.06
CA ILE A 261 -19.22 1.54 -1.20
C ILE A 261 -19.44 2.50 -0.04
N VAL A 262 -18.41 2.71 0.78
CA VAL A 262 -18.51 3.56 1.97
C VAL A 262 -18.71 5.02 1.57
N GLN A 263 -19.87 5.59 1.89
CA GLN A 263 -20.23 6.99 1.57
C GLN A 263 -20.24 7.90 2.79
N ASN A 264 -20.34 7.33 3.99
CA ASN A 264 -20.33 8.05 5.25
C ASN A 264 -19.36 7.35 6.19
N PHE A 265 -18.80 8.12 7.13
CA PHE A 265 -17.99 7.59 8.21
C PHE A 265 -18.69 6.45 8.96
N ILE A 266 -18.01 5.33 9.16
CA ILE A 266 -18.51 4.16 9.92
C ILE A 266 -17.71 4.05 11.20
N LEU A 267 -18.39 4.25 12.33
CA LEU A 267 -17.79 4.20 13.67
C LEU A 267 -17.71 2.76 14.17
N SER A 268 -16.54 2.34 14.64
CA SER A 268 -16.34 1.06 15.36
C SER A 268 -17.01 -0.15 14.71
N PRO A 269 -16.76 -0.42 13.41
CA PRO A 269 -17.40 -1.54 12.75
C PRO A 269 -16.86 -2.86 13.30
N SER A 270 -17.72 -3.86 13.40
CA SER A 270 -17.39 -5.15 14.01
C SER A 270 -17.90 -6.31 13.18
N LEU A 271 -17.25 -7.45 13.34
CA LEU A 271 -17.72 -8.74 12.85
C LEU A 271 -18.52 -9.46 13.95
N PRO A 272 -19.34 -10.47 13.59
CA PRO A 272 -20.00 -11.33 14.56
C PRO A 272 -19.02 -11.88 15.60
N ASN A 273 -19.48 -12.04 16.84
CA ASN A 273 -18.67 -12.50 17.97
C ASN A 273 -17.46 -11.61 18.34
N ASN A 274 -17.45 -10.35 17.86
CA ASN A 274 -16.37 -9.40 18.13
C ASN A 274 -15.00 -9.93 17.66
N GLU A 275 -14.99 -10.67 16.55
CA GLU A 275 -13.76 -11.12 15.90
C GLU A 275 -12.93 -9.93 15.40
N LYS A 276 -11.59 -10.09 15.46
CA LYS A 276 -10.66 -9.12 14.89
C LYS A 276 -10.97 -8.86 13.42
N ILE A 277 -11.09 -7.60 13.06
CA ILE A 277 -11.31 -7.19 11.68
C ILE A 277 -9.99 -7.18 10.91
N ALA A 278 -10.08 -7.46 9.62
CA ALA A 278 -8.99 -7.28 8.68
C ALA A 278 -9.42 -6.43 7.48
N ILE A 279 -8.45 -5.73 6.90
CA ILE A 279 -8.61 -4.85 5.75
C ILE A 279 -7.67 -5.32 4.65
N GLY A 280 -8.22 -5.52 3.46
CA GLY A 280 -7.45 -5.74 2.25
C GLY A 280 -7.02 -4.41 1.62
N ILE A 281 -5.82 -4.36 1.03
CA ILE A 281 -5.36 -3.20 0.24
C ILE A 281 -4.94 -3.66 -1.14
N ASN A 282 -5.52 -3.07 -2.18
CA ASN A 282 -5.12 -3.28 -3.57
C ASN A 282 -4.26 -2.13 -4.08
N SER A 283 -3.17 -2.45 -4.78
CA SER A 283 -2.51 -1.48 -5.66
C SER A 283 -2.09 -2.13 -6.97
N PHE A 284 -2.59 -1.59 -8.08
CA PHE A 284 -2.37 -2.13 -9.41
C PHE A 284 -1.61 -1.11 -10.26
N GLY A 285 -0.43 -1.53 -10.74
CA GLY A 285 0.37 -0.77 -11.68
C GLY A 285 -0.19 -0.88 -13.09
N MET A 286 -0.13 0.22 -13.85
CA MET A 286 -0.59 0.26 -15.24
C MET A 286 0.13 -0.76 -16.15
N GLY A 287 1.35 -1.16 -15.77
CA GLY A 287 2.12 -2.19 -16.47
C GLY A 287 1.65 -3.62 -16.23
N GLY A 288 0.63 -3.85 -15.39
CA GLY A 288 0.11 -5.18 -15.05
C GLY A 288 0.65 -5.79 -13.76
N THR A 289 1.59 -5.12 -13.08
CA THR A 289 1.98 -5.52 -11.72
C THR A 289 0.84 -5.27 -10.76
N THR A 290 0.49 -6.27 -9.97
CA THR A 290 -0.61 -6.19 -9.01
C THR A 290 -0.14 -6.64 -7.64
N THR A 291 -0.45 -5.86 -6.61
CA THR A 291 -0.08 -6.18 -5.24
C THR A 291 -1.30 -6.11 -4.33
N HIS A 292 -1.41 -7.07 -3.41
CA HIS A 292 -2.44 -7.13 -2.37
C HIS A 292 -1.79 -7.24 -1.00
N ALA A 293 -2.33 -6.54 -0.02
CA ALA A 293 -1.92 -6.63 1.38
C ALA A 293 -3.12 -6.99 2.28
N ILE A 294 -2.86 -7.74 3.34
CA ILE A 294 -3.81 -8.07 4.41
C ILE A 294 -3.33 -7.41 5.70
N ILE A 295 -4.12 -6.47 6.21
CA ILE A 295 -3.86 -5.73 7.44
C ILE A 295 -4.86 -6.18 8.49
N GLU A 296 -4.41 -6.57 9.67
CA GLU A 296 -5.25 -6.99 10.80
C GLU A 296 -5.10 -6.03 11.98
N GLU A 297 -6.15 -5.94 12.77
CA GLU A 297 -6.16 -5.19 14.03
C GLU A 297 -5.17 -5.78 15.06
N CYS A 298 -4.49 -4.89 15.79
CA CYS A 298 -3.58 -5.23 16.90
C CYS A 298 -4.29 -5.99 18.03
#